data_AF-A0A9D5PIX7-F1
#
_entry.id   AF-A0A9D5PIX7-F1
#
_cell.length_a   1.000
_cell.length_b   1.000
_cell.length_c   1.000
_cell.angle_alpha   90.00
_cell.angle_beta   90.00
_cell.angle_gamma   90.00
#
_symmetry.space_group_name_H-M   'P 1'
#
loop_
_entity.id
_entity.type
_entity.pdbx_description
1 polymer ?
#
loop_
_entity_poly.entity_id
_entity_poly.type
_entity_poly.pdbx_seq_one_letter_code
_entity_poly.pdbx_strand_id
1 'polypeptide(L)'
;MKSPIYYGNSMRRVFIPGERLLLEAVDFENLQVGDIVTVQRNQSPQYVHRIIQKNAASAVTQGDNNPEPDQELLTPDCYFRRVTAAVGKNGKIRRVSGGSCGLKKFRSNQKKMRRRQALGALLRKSEKFFFWRQTLSEYKCFGSEKCYYWHEKPILRQTPGRQIVYAKWFYRLRFTIKDILPPPESANAASGKNQTSALLMDFLRELVWQDAKKWYTQLSSAEQEEFFAQLNKKHLQAIAYWGLNNVLPAEKQEQWRIIYQSFSIAALKNRAALDKLRAVFEQEKIRFALIKGLDLAFRCYPAPALRKFIDWDILIHPADQLRALEVLKKENWVTPFGYELPDSHHHFQLHCKDGFYLEPHKMCSHFDNVDPLEFWQQCKPLAPAGMEHVLSNELRLLVLTRHAAGNHYRHVPVTKLLLDSAYICQQGVNWQALRNLSDRWNFPYSGNLLAAWPEFFPARLIQEIAPDEEQVKNIRCLLNFQQDLKKIHSTEWLMNQDRGPVLPYIISHIKSMQPSILRRKYNLPEQGAYIRVGIMYVWDMSVKAVLFARFKLFPHQGLEQYRDMVDKIEKDKKSK
;
A
#
# COMPACT_ATOMS: atom_id res chain seq x y z
N MET A 1 61.97 10.09 -19.40
CA MET A 1 60.78 9.28 -19.02
C MET A 1 59.54 10.17 -19.02
N LYS A 2 58.40 9.70 -19.55
CA LYS A 2 57.13 10.44 -19.48
C LYS A 2 56.67 10.50 -18.02
N SER A 3 56.42 11.71 -17.50
CA SER A 3 55.84 11.88 -16.17
C SER A 3 54.50 11.15 -16.05
N PRO A 4 54.26 10.39 -14.97
CA PRO A 4 53.03 9.61 -14.83
C PRO A 4 51.81 10.51 -14.69
N ILE A 5 50.68 10.03 -15.20
CA ILE A 5 49.38 10.69 -15.09
C ILE A 5 48.61 10.04 -13.94
N TYR A 6 48.08 10.84 -13.04
CA TYR A 6 47.28 10.37 -11.92
C TYR A 6 45.85 10.06 -12.36
N TYR A 7 45.36 8.84 -12.15
CA TYR A 7 43.98 8.43 -12.52
C TYR A 7 43.10 8.03 -11.31
N GLY A 8 43.66 7.96 -10.10
CA GLY A 8 42.99 7.40 -8.93
C GLY A 8 42.03 8.36 -8.20
N ASN A 9 41.34 7.82 -7.19
CA ASN A 9 40.53 8.59 -6.22
C ASN A 9 41.14 8.61 -4.81
N SER A 10 42.27 7.92 -4.59
CA SER A 10 42.89 7.77 -3.26
C SER A 10 43.50 9.06 -2.72
N MET A 11 43.91 9.98 -3.60
CA MET A 11 44.43 11.31 -3.26
C MET A 11 43.45 12.43 -3.60
N ARG A 12 42.14 12.13 -3.59
CA ARG A 12 41.10 13.13 -3.88
C ARG A 12 41.24 14.34 -2.95
N ARG A 13 41.24 15.54 -3.55
CA ARG A 13 41.54 16.88 -2.96
C ARG A 13 43.00 17.31 -3.00
N VAL A 14 43.92 16.38 -3.22
CA VAL A 14 45.33 16.70 -3.49
C VAL A 14 45.57 16.73 -4.99
N PHE A 15 45.10 15.70 -5.69
CA PHE A 15 45.19 15.59 -7.15
C PHE A 15 43.81 15.51 -7.81
N ILE A 16 43.78 15.89 -9.09
CA ILE A 16 42.63 15.73 -9.99
C ILE A 16 42.99 14.64 -11.02
N PRO A 17 42.12 13.66 -11.29
CA PRO A 17 42.37 12.67 -12.33
C PRO A 17 42.70 13.31 -13.69
N GLY A 18 43.78 12.84 -14.32
CA GLY A 18 44.35 13.40 -15.55
C GLY A 18 45.49 14.40 -15.32
N GLU A 19 45.82 14.77 -14.08
CA GLU A 19 47.01 15.59 -13.79
C GLU A 19 48.30 14.79 -13.99
N ARG A 20 49.33 15.44 -14.55
CA ARG A 20 50.67 14.88 -14.71
C ARG A 20 51.51 15.18 -13.47
N LEU A 21 52.16 14.19 -12.88
CA LEU A 21 52.93 14.36 -11.65
C LEU A 21 54.39 14.70 -11.96
N LEU A 22 54.91 15.76 -11.31
CA LEU A 22 56.34 16.08 -11.32
C LEU A 22 57.02 15.31 -10.20
N LEU A 23 58.01 14.50 -10.59
CA LEU A 23 58.68 13.55 -9.73
C LEU A 23 60.14 13.90 -9.56
N GLU A 24 60.65 13.71 -8.35
CA GLU A 24 62.04 13.91 -7.98
C GLU A 24 62.59 12.59 -7.43
N ALA A 25 63.81 12.24 -7.86
CA ALA A 25 64.54 11.13 -7.27
C ALA A 25 65.06 11.57 -5.89
N VAL A 26 64.84 10.74 -4.88
CA VAL A 26 65.25 11.02 -3.50
C VAL A 26 65.59 9.71 -2.83
N ASP A 27 66.66 9.69 -2.05
CA ASP A 27 67.02 8.50 -1.27
C ASP A 27 65.99 8.26 -0.17
N PHE A 28 65.85 7.00 0.23
CA PHE A 28 64.87 6.61 1.24
C PHE A 28 65.08 7.37 2.56
N GLU A 29 66.34 7.58 2.96
CA GLU A 29 66.74 8.32 4.16
C GLU A 29 66.24 9.76 4.17
N ASN A 30 66.16 10.38 2.99
CA ASN A 30 65.74 11.76 2.79
C ASN A 30 64.22 11.96 2.71
N LEU A 31 63.44 10.87 2.64
CA LEU A 31 61.97 10.96 2.72
C LEU A 31 61.52 11.40 4.11
N GLN A 32 60.50 12.26 4.17
CA GLN A 32 59.93 12.72 5.43
C GLN A 32 58.46 12.29 5.59
N VAL A 33 58.03 12.14 6.84
CA VAL A 33 56.60 11.96 7.15
C VAL A 33 55.83 13.17 6.63
N GLY A 34 54.82 12.90 5.80
CA GLY A 34 54.00 13.87 5.11
C GLY A 34 54.37 14.10 3.65
N ASP A 35 55.48 13.53 3.16
CA ASP A 35 55.80 13.51 1.72
C ASP A 35 54.82 12.64 0.94
N ILE A 36 54.58 13.02 -0.31
CA ILE A 36 53.80 12.21 -1.26
C ILE A 36 54.78 11.48 -2.15
N VAL A 37 54.60 10.18 -2.30
CA VAL A 37 55.46 9.33 -3.12
C VAL A 37 54.63 8.58 -4.16
N THR A 38 55.21 8.39 -5.33
CA THR A 38 54.75 7.35 -6.26
C THR A 38 55.55 6.09 -6.00
N VAL A 39 54.89 4.96 -5.87
CA VAL A 39 55.53 3.66 -5.63
C VAL A 39 55.15 2.73 -6.78
N GLN A 40 56.15 2.10 -7.38
CA GLN A 40 55.97 1.07 -8.39
C GLN A 40 56.52 -0.24 -7.81
N ARG A 41 55.67 -1.27 -7.74
CA ARG A 41 56.06 -2.59 -7.29
C ARG A 41 55.81 -3.57 -8.42
N ASN A 42 56.85 -4.28 -8.88
CA ASN A 42 56.81 -5.37 -9.85
C ASN A 42 55.55 -5.39 -10.76
N GLN A 43 54.55 -6.21 -10.41
CA GLN A 43 53.32 -6.46 -11.18
C GLN A 43 52.10 -5.62 -10.72
N SER A 44 52.23 -4.83 -9.65
CA SER A 44 51.15 -4.00 -9.12
C SER A 44 51.12 -2.63 -9.80
N PRO A 45 49.92 -2.08 -10.08
CA PRO A 45 49.80 -0.76 -10.67
C PRO A 45 50.43 0.31 -9.75
N GLN A 46 51.15 1.25 -10.35
CA GLN A 46 51.76 2.38 -9.66
C GLN A 46 50.70 3.12 -8.83
N TYR A 47 50.96 3.29 -7.52
CA TYR A 47 50.10 4.07 -6.64
C TYR A 47 50.81 5.34 -6.15
N VAL A 48 50.02 6.30 -5.68
CA VAL A 48 50.50 7.63 -5.27
C VAL A 48 49.89 7.97 -3.93
N HIS A 49 50.64 7.85 -2.84
CA HIS A 49 50.13 8.03 -1.48
C HIS A 49 51.10 8.85 -0.62
N ARG A 50 50.62 9.26 0.56
CA ARG A 50 51.42 10.06 1.50
C ARG A 50 52.06 9.18 2.55
N ILE A 51 53.31 9.45 2.91
CA ILE A 51 53.99 8.83 4.04
C ILE A 51 53.35 9.35 5.33
N ILE A 52 52.79 8.46 6.14
CA ILE A 52 52.15 8.80 7.41
C ILE A 52 52.97 8.39 8.63
N GLN A 53 53.88 7.43 8.46
CA GLN A 53 54.87 6.99 9.46
C GLN A 53 56.13 6.53 8.72
N LYS A 54 57.30 6.70 9.35
CA LYS A 54 58.60 6.27 8.80
C LYS A 54 59.54 5.88 9.94
N ASN A 55 60.29 4.81 9.74
CA ASN A 55 61.47 4.44 10.53
C ASN A 55 62.68 4.25 9.57
N ALA A 56 63.80 3.76 10.10
CA ALA A 56 65.03 3.59 9.29
C ALA A 56 64.87 2.55 8.17
N ALA A 57 64.05 1.50 8.37
CA ALA A 57 63.92 0.38 7.45
C ALA A 57 62.69 0.45 6.53
N SER A 58 61.68 1.25 6.88
CA SER A 58 60.37 1.21 6.23
C SER A 58 59.51 2.46 6.50
N ALA A 59 58.52 2.68 5.63
CA ALA A 59 57.54 3.76 5.73
C ALA A 59 56.13 3.23 5.46
N VAL A 60 55.16 3.71 6.24
CA VAL A 60 53.73 3.43 6.03
C VAL A 60 53.16 4.53 5.16
N THR A 61 52.52 4.16 4.05
CA THR A 61 51.84 5.09 3.15
C THR A 61 50.32 5.01 3.30
N GLN A 62 49.62 6.11 2.99
CA GLN A 62 48.17 6.15 2.96
C GLN A 62 47.67 7.21 1.97
N GLY A 63 46.63 6.87 1.20
CA GLY A 63 45.91 7.85 0.41
C GLY A 63 45.16 8.87 1.28
N ASP A 64 45.24 10.16 0.96
CA ASP A 64 44.55 11.24 1.69
C ASP A 64 43.01 11.05 1.79
N ASN A 65 42.43 10.21 0.93
CA ASN A 65 41.02 9.86 0.88
C ASN A 65 40.73 8.37 1.18
N ASN A 66 41.74 7.58 1.57
CA ASN A 66 41.58 6.19 1.98
C ASN A 66 41.31 6.09 3.49
N PRO A 67 40.43 5.18 3.95
CA PRO A 67 40.10 5.03 5.37
C PRO A 67 41.25 4.44 6.19
N GLU A 68 42.02 3.54 5.59
CA GLU A 68 43.05 2.74 6.22
C GLU A 68 44.40 2.96 5.52
N PRO A 69 45.53 2.80 6.25
CA PRO A 69 46.86 2.74 5.67
C PRO A 69 47.02 1.61 4.64
N ASP A 70 48.01 1.75 3.76
CA ASP A 70 48.40 0.67 2.87
C ASP A 70 49.03 -0.47 3.71
N GLN A 71 48.65 -1.72 3.44
CA GLN A 71 49.13 -2.89 4.19
C GLN A 71 50.61 -3.18 3.92
N GLU A 72 51.06 -2.92 2.69
CA GLU A 72 52.43 -3.16 2.27
C GLU A 72 53.30 -1.92 2.52
N LEU A 73 54.39 -2.10 3.27
CA LEU A 73 55.31 -1.02 3.63
C LEU A 73 56.17 -0.57 2.45
N LEU A 74 56.48 0.73 2.41
CA LEU A 74 57.48 1.27 1.51
C LEU A 74 58.87 1.03 2.11
N THR A 75 59.70 0.26 1.42
CA THR A 75 61.07 -0.09 1.84
C THR A 75 62.11 0.49 0.87
N PRO A 76 63.40 0.56 1.23
CA PRO A 76 64.45 1.11 0.37
C PRO A 76 64.61 0.40 -0.99
N ASP A 77 64.28 -0.89 -1.08
CA ASP A 77 64.33 -1.71 -2.30
C ASP A 77 63.16 -1.45 -3.26
N CYS A 78 62.11 -0.76 -2.83
CA CYS A 78 61.02 -0.36 -3.71
C CYS A 78 61.46 0.72 -4.70
N TYR A 79 60.97 0.68 -5.94
CA TYR A 79 61.10 1.81 -6.84
C TYR A 79 60.09 2.91 -6.47
N PHE A 80 60.58 4.01 -5.90
CA PHE A 80 59.76 5.16 -5.56
C PHE A 80 60.35 6.48 -6.02
N ARG A 81 59.49 7.49 -6.12
CA ARG A 81 59.87 8.89 -6.36
C ARG A 81 58.99 9.83 -5.56
N ARG A 82 59.55 10.95 -5.09
CA ARG A 82 58.79 11.99 -4.39
C ARG A 82 58.02 12.85 -5.39
N VAL A 83 56.76 13.12 -5.10
CA VAL A 83 55.92 14.03 -5.88
C VAL A 83 56.11 15.46 -5.35
N THR A 84 56.61 16.35 -6.19
CA THR A 84 56.86 17.75 -5.82
C THR A 84 55.77 18.70 -6.31
N ALA A 85 55.12 18.36 -7.43
CA ALA A 85 54.01 19.12 -7.97
C ALA A 85 53.13 18.26 -8.90
N ALA A 86 51.97 18.81 -9.26
CA ALA A 86 51.11 18.28 -10.31
C ALA A 86 50.82 19.35 -11.37
N VAL A 87 50.72 18.94 -12.64
CA VAL A 87 50.43 19.80 -13.79
C VAL A 87 49.03 19.51 -14.28
N GLY A 88 48.18 20.53 -14.27
CA GLY A 88 46.81 20.47 -14.78
C GLY A 88 46.74 20.32 -16.30
N LYS A 89 45.56 20.00 -16.83
CA LYS A 89 45.30 19.94 -18.29
C LYS A 89 45.58 21.27 -19.00
N ASN A 90 45.46 22.38 -18.29
CA ASN A 90 45.76 23.73 -18.78
C ASN A 90 47.24 24.12 -18.62
N GLY A 91 48.13 23.18 -18.28
CA GLY A 91 49.55 23.43 -18.05
C GLY A 91 49.89 24.09 -16.71
N LYS A 92 48.90 24.47 -15.89
CA LYS A 92 49.15 25.12 -14.60
C LYS A 92 49.82 24.16 -13.61
N ILE A 93 50.96 24.55 -13.07
CA ILE A 93 51.72 23.79 -12.08
C ILE A 93 51.21 24.12 -10.68
N ARG A 94 50.91 23.08 -9.89
CA ARG A 94 50.51 23.18 -8.48
C ARG A 94 51.49 22.37 -7.61
N ARG A 95 52.29 23.08 -6.81
CA ARG A 95 53.18 22.45 -5.83
C ARG A 95 52.37 21.72 -4.76
N VAL A 96 52.81 20.52 -4.40
CA VAL A 96 52.25 19.77 -3.28
C VAL A 96 53.10 19.98 -2.03
N SER A 97 52.47 19.97 -0.87
CA SER A 97 53.20 20.09 0.40
C SER A 97 53.64 18.72 0.88
N GLY A 98 54.95 18.59 1.12
CA GLY A 98 55.59 17.48 1.84
C GLY A 98 55.80 17.80 3.33
N GLY A 99 56.48 16.89 4.03
CA GLY A 99 56.85 17.03 5.44
C GLY A 99 55.70 17.38 6.39
N SER A 100 56.00 18.14 7.45
CA SER A 100 55.03 18.51 8.48
C SER A 100 53.78 19.24 7.94
N CYS A 101 53.95 20.11 6.94
CA CYS A 101 52.86 20.80 6.26
C CYS A 101 51.96 19.83 5.47
N GLY A 102 52.57 18.86 4.78
CA GLY A 102 51.86 17.77 4.10
C GLY A 102 51.04 16.92 5.08
N LEU A 103 51.61 16.58 6.23
CA LEU A 103 50.94 15.80 7.27
C LEU A 103 49.75 16.54 7.89
N LYS A 104 49.87 17.86 8.13
CA LYS A 104 48.73 18.69 8.58
C LYS A 104 47.58 18.66 7.58
N LYS A 105 47.87 18.77 6.28
CA LYS A 105 46.86 18.68 5.21
C LYS A 105 46.20 17.30 5.17
N PHE A 106 46.98 16.23 5.29
CA PHE A 106 46.47 14.87 5.38
C PHE A 106 45.48 14.69 6.54
N ARG A 107 45.84 15.11 7.76
CA ARG A 107 44.96 15.02 8.94
C ARG A 107 43.64 15.79 8.72
N SER A 108 43.70 16.96 8.10
CA SER A 108 42.50 17.75 7.74
C SER A 108 41.63 17.01 6.72
N ASN A 109 42.24 16.40 5.69
CA ASN A 109 41.53 15.63 4.67
C ASN A 109 40.86 14.37 5.26
N GLN A 110 41.57 13.64 6.12
CA GLN A 110 41.07 12.48 6.87
C GLN A 110 39.88 12.85 7.76
N LYS A 111 39.96 13.94 8.55
CA LYS A 111 38.82 14.40 9.37
C LYS A 111 37.58 14.71 8.53
N LYS A 112 37.76 15.39 7.39
CA LYS A 112 36.67 15.68 6.45
C LYS A 112 36.10 14.42 5.79
N MET A 113 36.93 13.42 5.52
CA MET A 113 36.50 12.13 4.93
C MET A 113 35.71 11.30 5.96
N ARG A 114 36.23 11.15 7.19
CA ARG A 114 35.52 10.48 8.30
C ARG A 114 34.17 11.12 8.60
N ARG A 115 34.07 12.46 8.64
CA ARG A 115 32.79 13.18 8.79
C ARG A 115 31.79 12.83 7.68
N ARG A 116 32.25 12.72 6.43
CA ARG A 116 31.38 12.32 5.30
C ARG A 116 30.95 10.87 5.40
N GLN A 117 31.84 9.97 5.83
CA GLN A 117 31.50 8.56 6.04
C GLN A 117 30.48 8.40 7.17
N ALA A 118 30.67 9.11 8.30
CA ALA A 118 29.74 9.11 9.42
C ALA A 118 28.36 9.66 9.01
N LEU A 119 28.33 10.81 8.32
CA LEU A 119 27.09 11.38 7.79
C LEU A 119 26.43 10.41 6.79
N GLY A 120 27.21 9.82 5.89
CA GLY A 120 26.70 8.82 4.94
C GLY A 120 26.18 7.54 5.61
N ALA A 121 26.77 7.10 6.72
CA ALA A 121 26.29 5.97 7.50
C ALA A 121 24.98 6.29 8.23
N LEU A 122 24.85 7.50 8.78
CA LEU A 122 23.62 7.97 9.41
C LEU A 122 22.49 8.09 8.37
N LEU A 123 22.79 8.65 7.19
CA LEU A 123 21.84 8.76 6.09
C LEU A 123 21.45 7.39 5.52
N ARG A 124 22.37 6.42 5.49
CA ARG A 124 22.05 5.02 5.13
C ARG A 124 21.01 4.38 6.02
N LYS A 125 21.09 4.65 7.32
CA LYS A 125 20.06 4.18 8.27
C LYS A 125 18.74 4.93 8.05
N SER A 126 18.78 6.21 7.67
CA SER A 126 17.57 6.99 7.41
C SER A 126 16.96 6.79 6.01
N GLU A 127 17.68 6.17 5.06
CA GLU A 127 17.22 5.93 3.68
C GLU A 127 15.91 5.16 3.58
N LYS A 128 15.65 4.24 4.52
CA LYS A 128 14.40 3.48 4.60
C LYS A 128 13.18 4.35 4.90
N PHE A 129 13.41 5.55 5.42
CA PHE A 129 12.35 6.50 5.79
C PHE A 129 12.14 7.57 4.71
N PHE A 130 13.00 7.64 3.69
CA PHE A 130 12.90 8.58 2.57
C PHE A 130 12.09 7.98 1.42
N PHE A 131 10.81 7.72 1.67
CA PHE A 131 9.87 7.16 0.69
C PHE A 131 9.56 8.10 -0.49
N TRP A 132 10.00 9.35 -0.43
CA TRP A 132 9.88 10.36 -1.50
C TRP A 132 10.98 10.27 -2.55
N ARG A 133 11.87 9.27 -2.48
CA ARG A 133 12.95 9.11 -3.45
C ARG A 133 12.36 8.80 -4.82
N GLN A 134 12.71 9.63 -5.80
CA GLN A 134 12.36 9.45 -7.19
C GLN A 134 13.12 8.26 -7.77
N THR A 135 12.40 7.35 -8.41
CA THR A 135 13.01 6.17 -9.03
C THR A 135 13.60 6.57 -10.37
N LEU A 136 14.90 6.34 -10.56
CA LEU A 136 15.56 6.50 -11.84
C LEU A 136 15.39 5.22 -12.67
N SER A 137 14.76 5.36 -13.84
CA SER A 137 14.61 4.29 -14.83
C SER A 137 15.55 4.45 -16.03
N GLU A 138 15.93 5.69 -16.36
CA GLU A 138 16.79 5.99 -17.51
C GLU A 138 18.27 5.81 -17.17
N TYR A 139 18.96 4.98 -17.95
CA TYR A 139 20.40 4.78 -17.85
C TYR A 139 21.07 4.57 -19.21
N LYS A 140 22.37 4.82 -19.28
CA LYS A 140 23.25 4.44 -20.39
C LYS A 140 24.31 3.47 -19.89
N CYS A 141 24.62 2.45 -20.69
CA CYS A 141 25.69 1.50 -20.40
C CYS A 141 27.04 2.02 -20.92
N PHE A 142 28.08 1.88 -20.10
CA PHE A 142 29.47 2.16 -20.45
C PHE A 142 30.32 0.96 -20.03
N GLY A 143 30.50 0.00 -20.93
CA GLY A 143 31.07 -1.31 -20.59
C GLY A 143 30.16 -2.05 -19.60
N SER A 144 30.71 -2.49 -18.47
CA SER A 144 29.94 -3.12 -17.39
C SER A 144 29.23 -2.13 -16.47
N GLU A 145 29.46 -0.81 -16.61
CA GLU A 145 28.86 0.20 -15.75
C GLU A 145 27.52 0.71 -16.29
N LYS A 146 26.51 0.82 -15.42
CA LYS A 146 25.24 1.52 -15.69
C LYS A 146 25.29 2.93 -15.09
N CYS A 147 25.14 3.95 -15.94
CA CYS A 147 25.04 5.36 -15.52
C CYS A 147 23.59 5.83 -15.63
N TYR A 148 22.98 6.23 -14.52
CA TYR A 148 21.59 6.71 -14.47
C TYR A 148 21.52 8.23 -14.54
N TYR A 149 20.50 8.76 -15.22
CA TYR A 149 20.36 10.19 -15.53
C TYR A 149 19.04 10.78 -15.01
N TRP A 150 19.03 12.09 -14.76
CA TRP A 150 17.83 12.89 -14.48
C TRP A 150 17.97 14.26 -15.14
N HIS A 151 17.07 14.60 -16.08
CA HIS A 151 17.21 15.75 -16.97
C HIS A 151 18.62 15.87 -17.58
N GLU A 152 19.07 14.79 -18.24
CA GLU A 152 20.38 14.69 -18.90
C GLU A 152 21.62 14.78 -17.99
N LYS A 153 21.42 14.95 -16.67
CA LYS A 153 22.52 15.03 -15.70
C LYS A 153 22.76 13.65 -15.09
N PRO A 154 24.02 13.16 -15.04
CA PRO A 154 24.34 11.87 -14.43
C PRO A 154 24.14 11.94 -12.92
N ILE A 155 23.32 11.04 -12.37
CA ILE A 155 22.95 11.02 -10.96
C ILE A 155 23.72 9.96 -10.18
N LEU A 156 23.82 8.74 -10.70
CA LEU A 156 24.56 7.65 -10.06
C LEU A 156 25.10 6.66 -11.08
N ARG A 157 26.11 5.89 -10.63
CA ARG A 157 26.72 4.80 -11.37
C ARG A 157 26.60 3.51 -10.57
N GLN A 158 26.33 2.42 -11.27
CA GLN A 158 26.27 1.08 -10.72
C GLN A 158 27.21 0.18 -11.50
N THR A 159 28.17 -0.42 -10.81
CA THR A 159 29.06 -1.46 -11.36
C THR A 159 28.64 -2.80 -10.74
N PRO A 160 28.47 -3.87 -11.52
CA PRO A 160 28.13 -5.20 -11.02
C PRO A 160 29.06 -5.64 -9.88
N GLY A 161 28.48 -6.15 -8.79
CA GLY A 161 29.23 -6.57 -7.60
C GLY A 161 29.87 -5.45 -6.76
N ARG A 162 29.68 -4.18 -7.12
CA ARG A 162 30.21 -3.04 -6.35
C ARG A 162 29.10 -2.14 -5.81
N GLN A 163 29.48 -1.30 -4.85
CA GLN A 163 28.59 -0.31 -4.25
C GLN A 163 28.15 0.76 -5.27
N ILE A 164 26.87 1.14 -5.21
CA ILE A 164 26.31 2.24 -6.01
C ILE A 164 27.00 3.56 -5.64
N VAL A 165 27.50 4.28 -6.64
CA VAL A 165 28.18 5.56 -6.47
C VAL A 165 27.31 6.70 -6.99
N TYR A 166 26.80 7.55 -6.11
CA TYR A 166 26.10 8.76 -6.50
C TYR A 166 27.09 9.86 -6.92
N ALA A 167 26.78 10.58 -8.01
CA ALA A 167 27.58 11.70 -8.49
C ALA A 167 27.72 12.80 -7.41
N LYS A 168 26.66 13.03 -6.64
CA LYS A 168 26.66 13.86 -5.44
C LYS A 168 26.08 13.08 -4.26
N TRP A 169 26.68 13.22 -3.08
CA TRP A 169 26.27 12.44 -1.90
C TRP A 169 24.79 12.64 -1.52
N PHE A 170 24.27 13.86 -1.67
CA PHE A 170 22.88 14.19 -1.34
C PHE A 170 21.87 13.68 -2.37
N TYR A 171 22.30 13.27 -3.58
CA TYR A 171 21.40 12.63 -4.55
C TYR A 171 20.83 11.32 -4.02
N ARG A 172 21.53 10.68 -3.09
CA ARG A 172 21.01 9.50 -2.38
C ARG A 172 19.77 9.78 -1.53
N LEU A 173 19.51 11.04 -1.16
CA LEU A 173 18.32 11.45 -0.41
C LEU A 173 17.10 11.69 -1.32
N ARG A 174 17.34 11.90 -2.61
CA ARG A 174 16.31 12.26 -3.60
C ARG A 174 16.03 11.17 -4.61
N PHE A 175 17.00 10.32 -4.93
CA PHE A 175 16.90 9.36 -6.02
C PHE A 175 17.18 7.94 -5.55
N THR A 176 16.40 6.98 -6.03
CA THR A 176 16.64 5.54 -5.87
C THR A 176 16.69 4.87 -7.24
N ILE A 177 17.33 3.72 -7.33
CA ILE A 177 17.13 2.82 -8.47
C ILE A 177 16.08 1.78 -8.07
N LYS A 178 15.28 1.34 -9.03
CA LYS A 178 14.41 0.17 -8.83
C LYS A 178 15.36 -1.02 -8.72
N ASP A 179 15.29 -1.80 -7.64
CA ASP A 179 15.94 -3.11 -7.63
C ASP A 179 15.33 -3.90 -8.78
N ILE A 180 16.09 -4.03 -9.86
CA ILE A 180 15.75 -4.93 -10.95
C ILE A 180 16.12 -6.31 -10.41
N LEU A 181 15.20 -6.92 -9.64
CA LEU A 181 14.92 -8.33 -9.87
C LEU A 181 14.81 -8.49 -11.39
N PRO A 182 15.48 -9.50 -12.00
CA PRO A 182 15.47 -9.65 -13.44
C PRO A 182 14.03 -9.49 -13.91
N PRO A 183 13.78 -8.62 -14.91
CA PRO A 183 12.43 -8.38 -15.36
C PRO A 183 11.81 -9.74 -15.68
N PRO A 184 10.55 -10.02 -15.29
CA PRO A 184 9.85 -11.13 -15.92
C PRO A 184 9.97 -10.89 -17.42
N GLU A 185 10.53 -11.87 -18.12
CA GLU A 185 10.80 -11.79 -19.53
C GLU A 185 9.52 -11.35 -20.26
N SER A 186 9.69 -10.35 -21.12
CA SER A 186 8.72 -9.86 -22.09
C SER A 186 7.42 -9.26 -21.53
N ALA A 187 7.37 -7.93 -21.60
CA ALA A 187 6.15 -7.13 -21.61
C ALA A 187 5.37 -7.27 -22.94
N ASN A 188 5.09 -8.53 -23.36
CA ASN A 188 4.15 -8.87 -24.43
C ASN A 188 2.95 -9.70 -23.94
N ALA A 189 2.80 -9.93 -22.62
CA ALA A 189 1.67 -10.67 -22.04
C ALA A 189 0.48 -9.77 -21.65
N ALA A 190 0.06 -8.85 -22.52
CA ALA A 190 -1.24 -8.18 -22.36
C ALA A 190 -2.43 -9.13 -22.61
N SER A 191 -2.19 -10.32 -23.18
CA SER A 191 -3.19 -11.39 -23.31
C SER A 191 -3.30 -12.28 -22.05
N GLY A 192 -2.21 -12.46 -21.29
CA GLY A 192 -2.19 -13.39 -20.15
C GLY A 192 -2.85 -12.87 -18.86
N LYS A 193 -2.81 -11.56 -18.60
CA LYS A 193 -3.46 -10.98 -17.39
C LYS A 193 -4.98 -11.08 -17.40
N ASN A 194 -5.60 -11.12 -18.58
CA ASN A 194 -7.05 -11.24 -18.72
C ASN A 194 -7.55 -12.68 -18.48
N GLN A 195 -6.74 -13.68 -18.82
CA GLN A 195 -7.11 -15.09 -18.67
C GLN A 195 -7.10 -15.53 -17.20
N THR A 196 -6.18 -14.99 -16.39
CA THR A 196 -6.12 -15.18 -14.94
C THR A 196 -7.45 -14.80 -14.29
N SER A 197 -8.00 -13.60 -14.50
CA SER A 197 -9.30 -13.24 -13.90
C SER A 197 -10.48 -14.08 -14.38
N ALA A 198 -10.39 -14.71 -15.55
CA ALA A 198 -11.50 -15.44 -16.16
C ALA A 198 -11.83 -16.72 -15.38
N LEU A 199 -10.84 -17.55 -15.03
CA LEU A 199 -11.08 -18.82 -14.31
C LEU A 199 -11.81 -18.63 -12.97
N LEU A 200 -11.42 -17.60 -12.20
CA LEU A 200 -12.12 -17.30 -10.96
C LEU A 200 -13.56 -16.81 -11.22
N MET A 201 -13.77 -15.98 -12.23
CA MET A 201 -15.10 -15.48 -12.57
C MET A 201 -16.02 -16.59 -13.07
N ASP A 202 -15.49 -17.48 -13.92
CA ASP A 202 -16.20 -18.67 -14.39
C ASP A 202 -16.55 -19.56 -13.19
N PHE A 203 -15.60 -19.89 -12.31
CA PHE A 203 -15.90 -20.64 -11.08
C PHE A 203 -17.06 -20.03 -10.29
N LEU A 204 -17.00 -18.73 -10.00
CA LEU A 204 -18.03 -18.07 -9.21
C LEU A 204 -19.39 -18.07 -9.93
N ARG A 205 -19.41 -17.93 -11.27
CA ARG A 205 -20.64 -18.06 -12.07
C ARG A 205 -21.20 -19.47 -11.95
N GLU A 206 -20.39 -20.48 -12.23
CA GLU A 206 -20.80 -21.88 -12.22
C GLU A 206 -21.26 -22.32 -10.84
N LEU A 207 -20.64 -21.77 -9.78
CA LEU A 207 -21.03 -22.02 -8.40
C LEU A 207 -22.44 -21.55 -8.08
N VAL A 208 -22.81 -20.37 -8.56
CA VAL A 208 -24.11 -19.78 -8.24
C VAL A 208 -25.18 -20.27 -9.22
N TRP A 209 -24.89 -20.29 -10.52
CA TRP A 209 -25.92 -20.44 -11.55
C TRP A 209 -25.99 -21.82 -12.19
N GLN A 210 -24.97 -22.65 -12.04
CA GLN A 210 -24.85 -23.92 -12.77
C GLN A 210 -24.20 -25.01 -11.90
N ASP A 211 -23.24 -25.76 -12.45
CA ASP A 211 -22.57 -26.89 -11.80
C ASP A 211 -21.05 -26.66 -11.77
N ALA A 212 -20.58 -26.02 -10.70
CA ALA A 212 -19.16 -25.79 -10.46
C ALA A 212 -18.32 -27.07 -10.42
N LYS A 213 -18.89 -28.21 -10.02
CA LYS A 213 -18.14 -29.49 -9.96
C LYS A 213 -17.83 -29.97 -11.36
N LYS A 214 -18.85 -30.00 -12.23
CA LYS A 214 -18.69 -30.34 -13.65
C LYS A 214 -17.67 -29.42 -14.33
N TRP A 215 -17.80 -28.11 -14.15
CA TRP A 215 -16.84 -27.14 -14.68
C TRP A 215 -15.40 -27.43 -14.21
N TYR A 216 -15.20 -27.63 -12.90
CA TYR A 216 -13.88 -27.88 -12.35
C TYR A 216 -13.22 -29.15 -12.91
N THR A 217 -13.99 -30.23 -13.10
CA THR A 217 -13.47 -31.50 -13.64
C THR A 217 -13.01 -31.41 -15.10
N GLN A 218 -13.38 -30.35 -15.82
CA GLN A 218 -12.98 -30.13 -17.21
C GLN A 218 -11.68 -29.32 -17.33
N LEU A 219 -11.19 -28.74 -16.23
CA LEU A 219 -9.95 -27.98 -16.22
C LEU A 219 -8.72 -28.89 -16.33
N SER A 220 -7.75 -28.47 -17.13
CA SER A 220 -6.41 -29.07 -17.16
C SER A 220 -5.67 -28.87 -15.82
N SER A 221 -4.64 -29.68 -15.56
CA SER A 221 -3.85 -29.56 -14.32
C SER A 221 -3.24 -28.16 -14.14
N ALA A 222 -2.76 -27.53 -15.23
CA ALA A 222 -2.21 -26.17 -15.18
C ALA A 222 -3.27 -25.12 -14.82
N GLU A 223 -4.49 -25.26 -15.36
CA GLU A 223 -5.62 -24.37 -15.02
C GLU A 223 -6.06 -24.55 -13.57
N GLN A 224 -6.04 -25.79 -13.05
CA GLN A 224 -6.35 -26.05 -11.65
C GLN A 224 -5.33 -25.40 -10.70
N GLU A 225 -4.03 -25.48 -10.99
CA GLU A 225 -2.98 -24.83 -10.19
C GLU A 225 -3.14 -23.30 -10.16
N GLU A 226 -3.40 -22.70 -11.33
CA GLU A 226 -3.65 -21.26 -11.46
C GLU A 226 -4.93 -20.86 -10.69
N PHE A 227 -6.00 -21.64 -10.84
CA PHE A 227 -7.24 -21.45 -10.09
C PHE A 227 -7.01 -21.47 -8.57
N PHE A 228 -6.22 -22.43 -8.07
CA PHE A 228 -5.86 -22.51 -6.65
C PHE A 228 -5.06 -21.29 -6.19
N ALA A 229 -4.09 -20.84 -6.97
CA ALA A 229 -3.31 -19.64 -6.66
C ALA A 229 -4.21 -18.41 -6.51
N GLN A 230 -5.23 -18.28 -7.37
CA GLN A 230 -6.18 -17.18 -7.30
C GLN A 230 -7.12 -17.25 -6.10
N LEU A 231 -7.69 -18.42 -5.82
CA LEU A 231 -8.52 -18.62 -4.63
C LEU A 231 -7.76 -18.26 -3.36
N ASN A 232 -6.49 -18.64 -3.28
CA ASN A 232 -5.61 -18.27 -2.17
C ASN A 232 -5.39 -16.77 -2.08
N LYS A 233 -5.04 -16.13 -3.21
CA LYS A 233 -4.82 -14.67 -3.30
C LYS A 233 -6.06 -13.86 -2.92
N LYS A 234 -7.26 -14.39 -3.15
CA LYS A 234 -8.54 -13.71 -2.88
C LYS A 234 -9.23 -14.19 -1.59
N HIS A 235 -8.64 -15.14 -0.87
CA HIS A 235 -9.17 -15.74 0.36
C HIS A 235 -10.56 -16.39 0.20
N LEU A 236 -10.79 -17.08 -0.93
CA LEU A 236 -12.06 -17.69 -1.33
C LEU A 236 -12.09 -19.22 -1.13
N GLN A 237 -11.14 -19.79 -0.38
CA GLN A 237 -11.00 -21.24 -0.21
C GLN A 237 -12.25 -21.89 0.40
N ALA A 238 -12.92 -21.24 1.36
CA ALA A 238 -14.13 -21.79 1.98
C ALA A 238 -15.30 -21.90 0.98
N ILE A 239 -15.41 -20.94 0.06
CA ILE A 239 -16.41 -20.94 -1.01
C ILE A 239 -16.09 -22.06 -2.00
N ALA A 240 -14.81 -22.21 -2.37
CA ALA A 240 -14.36 -23.30 -3.23
C ALA A 240 -14.60 -24.68 -2.60
N TYR A 241 -14.29 -24.86 -1.32
CA TYR A 241 -14.60 -26.09 -0.61
C TYR A 241 -16.09 -26.40 -0.63
N TRP A 242 -16.95 -25.43 -0.32
CA TRP A 242 -18.39 -25.66 -0.33
C TRP A 242 -18.92 -26.11 -1.69
N GLY A 243 -18.44 -25.50 -2.78
CA GLY A 243 -18.83 -25.88 -4.14
C GLY A 243 -18.19 -27.17 -4.66
N LEU A 244 -16.97 -27.49 -4.24
CA LEU A 244 -16.11 -28.49 -4.89
C LEU A 244 -15.66 -29.65 -3.98
N ASN A 245 -16.17 -29.75 -2.75
CA ASN A 245 -15.70 -30.65 -1.69
C ASN A 245 -15.40 -32.11 -2.08
N ASN A 246 -15.97 -32.67 -3.14
CA ASN A 246 -15.78 -34.07 -3.55
C ASN A 246 -15.03 -34.24 -4.88
N VAL A 247 -14.63 -33.14 -5.52
CA VAL A 247 -13.85 -33.17 -6.77
C VAL A 247 -12.46 -32.57 -6.61
N LEU A 248 -12.18 -31.93 -5.47
CA LEU A 248 -10.86 -31.38 -5.16
C LEU A 248 -9.84 -32.49 -4.89
N PRO A 249 -8.54 -32.27 -5.22
CA PRO A 249 -7.46 -33.11 -4.75
C PRO A 249 -7.46 -33.20 -3.23
N ALA A 250 -7.19 -34.39 -2.68
CA ALA A 250 -7.29 -34.70 -1.25
C ALA A 250 -6.57 -33.67 -0.35
N GLU A 251 -5.38 -33.22 -0.76
CA GLU A 251 -4.61 -32.21 -0.03
C GLU A 251 -5.37 -30.87 0.08
N LYS A 252 -5.94 -30.38 -1.03
CA LYS A 252 -6.69 -29.10 -1.04
C LYS A 252 -8.04 -29.24 -0.38
N GLN A 253 -8.70 -30.39 -0.55
CA GLN A 253 -9.94 -30.71 0.15
C GLN A 253 -9.74 -30.59 1.66
N GLU A 254 -8.70 -31.21 2.23
CA GLU A 254 -8.44 -31.18 3.67
C GLU A 254 -8.07 -29.77 4.16
N GLN A 255 -7.16 -29.08 3.47
CA GLN A 255 -6.76 -27.72 3.82
C GLN A 255 -7.96 -26.76 3.84
N TRP A 256 -8.82 -26.83 2.83
CA TRP A 256 -9.94 -25.90 2.70
C TRP A 256 -11.14 -26.32 3.53
N ARG A 257 -11.29 -27.62 3.85
CA ARG A 257 -12.26 -28.11 4.84
C ARG A 257 -12.04 -27.43 6.19
N ILE A 258 -10.80 -27.39 6.67
CA ILE A 258 -10.45 -26.74 7.94
C ILE A 258 -10.83 -25.25 7.92
N ILE A 259 -10.54 -24.54 6.81
CA ILE A 259 -10.91 -23.13 6.64
C ILE A 259 -12.43 -22.97 6.68
N TYR A 260 -13.18 -23.77 5.91
CA TYR A 260 -14.64 -23.73 5.90
C TYR A 260 -15.26 -24.05 7.27
N GLN A 261 -14.74 -25.06 7.97
CA GLN A 261 -15.17 -25.40 9.33
C GLN A 261 -14.93 -24.26 10.31
N SER A 262 -13.80 -23.55 10.20
CA SER A 262 -13.53 -22.38 11.05
C SER A 262 -14.57 -21.27 10.85
N PHE A 263 -15.01 -21.02 9.60
CA PHE A 263 -16.07 -20.05 9.32
C PHE A 263 -17.45 -20.56 9.72
N SER A 264 -17.68 -21.87 9.63
CA SER A 264 -18.92 -22.49 10.10
C SER A 264 -19.07 -22.36 11.62
N ILE A 265 -17.98 -22.59 12.38
CA ILE A 265 -17.96 -22.37 13.84
C ILE A 265 -18.21 -20.88 14.15
N ALA A 266 -17.56 -19.97 13.42
CA ALA A 266 -17.80 -18.54 13.60
C ALA A 266 -19.27 -18.17 13.31
N ALA A 267 -19.86 -18.68 12.23
CA ALA A 267 -21.26 -18.47 11.90
C ALA A 267 -22.22 -19.00 12.97
N LEU A 268 -21.95 -20.18 13.53
CA LEU A 268 -22.74 -20.75 14.63
C LEU A 268 -22.66 -19.88 15.90
N LYS A 269 -21.47 -19.38 16.25
CA LYS A 269 -21.30 -18.43 17.36
C LYS A 269 -22.08 -17.14 17.11
N ASN A 270 -22.01 -16.60 15.89
CA ASN A 270 -22.77 -15.41 15.51
C ASN A 270 -24.28 -15.65 15.61
N ARG A 271 -24.79 -16.80 15.14
CA ARG A 271 -26.21 -17.15 15.25
C ARG A 271 -26.65 -17.20 16.72
N ALA A 272 -25.94 -17.96 17.55
CA ALA A 272 -26.30 -18.11 18.96
C ALA A 272 -26.29 -16.77 19.72
N ALA A 273 -25.32 -15.90 19.44
CA ALA A 273 -25.26 -14.58 20.07
C ALA A 273 -26.33 -13.62 19.52
N LEU A 274 -26.65 -13.71 18.21
CA LEU A 274 -27.72 -12.94 17.60
C LEU A 274 -29.10 -13.35 18.15
N ASP A 275 -29.31 -14.64 18.42
CA ASP A 275 -30.55 -15.14 19.01
C ASP A 275 -30.76 -14.62 20.44
N LYS A 276 -29.68 -14.41 21.20
CA LYS A 276 -29.74 -13.70 22.49
C LYS A 276 -30.14 -12.23 22.32
N LEU A 277 -29.55 -11.53 21.36
CA LEU A 277 -29.90 -10.14 21.08
C LEU A 277 -31.37 -10.01 20.64
N ARG A 278 -31.84 -10.93 19.79
CA ARG A 278 -33.25 -11.05 19.39
C ARG A 278 -34.17 -11.20 20.58
N ALA A 279 -33.87 -12.13 21.49
CA ALA A 279 -34.69 -12.36 22.68
C ALA A 279 -34.81 -11.11 23.55
N VAL A 280 -33.70 -10.38 23.75
CA VAL A 280 -33.70 -9.11 24.48
C VAL A 280 -34.56 -8.07 23.79
N PHE A 281 -34.39 -7.88 22.47
CA PHE A 281 -35.13 -6.86 21.72
C PHE A 281 -36.61 -7.21 21.62
N GLU A 282 -36.96 -8.49 21.55
CA GLU A 282 -38.35 -8.95 21.60
C GLU A 282 -38.99 -8.64 22.95
N GLN A 283 -38.31 -8.97 24.05
CA GLN A 283 -38.77 -8.67 25.41
C GLN A 283 -38.99 -7.16 25.63
N GLU A 284 -38.07 -6.35 25.13
CA GLU A 284 -38.11 -4.89 25.27
C GLU A 284 -38.92 -4.19 24.17
N LYS A 285 -39.55 -4.95 23.26
CA LYS A 285 -40.35 -4.45 22.13
C LYS A 285 -39.61 -3.43 21.28
N ILE A 286 -38.41 -3.77 20.84
CA ILE A 286 -37.49 -2.92 20.07
C ILE A 286 -37.40 -3.42 18.64
N ARG A 287 -37.98 -2.66 17.70
CA ARG A 287 -37.96 -3.04 16.28
C ARG A 287 -36.59 -2.79 15.67
N PHE A 288 -36.09 -3.80 14.96
CA PHE A 288 -34.78 -3.76 14.33
C PHE A 288 -34.75 -4.60 13.05
N ALA A 289 -33.81 -4.31 12.15
CA ALA A 289 -33.59 -5.06 10.92
C ALA A 289 -32.10 -5.35 10.77
N LEU A 290 -31.75 -6.56 10.34
CA LEU A 290 -30.37 -6.87 9.95
C LEU A 290 -30.10 -6.21 8.61
N ILE A 291 -28.90 -5.64 8.44
CA ILE A 291 -28.48 -5.09 7.14
C ILE A 291 -27.09 -5.59 6.75
N LYS A 292 -26.71 -5.35 5.50
CA LYS A 292 -25.39 -5.64 4.93
C LYS A 292 -24.90 -7.08 5.21
N GLY A 293 -23.66 -7.24 5.68
CA GLY A 293 -22.98 -8.53 5.73
C GLY A 293 -23.70 -9.57 6.58
N LEU A 294 -24.25 -9.15 7.71
CA LEU A 294 -24.96 -10.02 8.64
C LEU A 294 -26.29 -10.52 8.04
N ASP A 295 -27.07 -9.62 7.42
CA ASP A 295 -28.31 -9.97 6.73
C ASP A 295 -28.07 -10.95 5.59
N LEU A 296 -27.13 -10.61 4.69
CA LEU A 296 -26.83 -11.44 3.51
C LEU A 296 -26.32 -12.82 3.91
N ALA A 297 -25.46 -12.93 4.92
CA ALA A 297 -24.94 -14.22 5.36
C ALA A 297 -26.04 -15.16 5.85
N PHE A 298 -27.00 -14.65 6.62
CA PHE A 298 -28.02 -15.48 7.25
C PHE A 298 -29.32 -15.62 6.47
N ARG A 299 -29.53 -14.80 5.45
CA ARG A 299 -30.77 -14.82 4.64
C ARG A 299 -30.56 -15.10 3.17
N CYS A 300 -29.44 -14.69 2.58
CA CYS A 300 -29.21 -14.79 1.14
C CYS A 300 -28.31 -15.95 0.77
N TYR A 301 -27.19 -16.12 1.47
CA TYR A 301 -26.23 -17.17 1.16
C TYR A 301 -26.76 -18.56 1.54
N PRO A 302 -26.43 -19.60 0.77
CA PRO A 302 -26.88 -20.97 1.04
C PRO A 302 -26.27 -21.54 2.33
N ALA A 303 -25.15 -21.00 2.77
CA ALA A 303 -24.60 -21.25 4.09
C ALA A 303 -23.95 -19.96 4.65
N PRO A 304 -24.22 -19.56 5.91
CA PRO A 304 -23.67 -18.32 6.47
C PRO A 304 -22.14 -18.26 6.52
N ALA A 305 -21.49 -19.43 6.60
CA ALA A 305 -20.03 -19.56 6.57
C ALA A 305 -19.37 -19.00 5.30
N LEU A 306 -20.14 -18.86 4.21
CA LEU A 306 -19.64 -18.41 2.92
C LEU A 306 -19.48 -16.89 2.84
N ARG A 307 -20.24 -16.14 3.65
CA ARG A 307 -20.22 -14.68 3.62
C ARG A 307 -19.55 -14.12 4.85
N LYS A 308 -18.25 -13.83 4.74
CA LYS A 308 -17.48 -13.18 5.82
C LYS A 308 -18.03 -11.77 6.10
N PHE A 309 -18.21 -11.47 7.38
CA PHE A 309 -18.47 -10.14 7.95
C PHE A 309 -17.75 -10.05 9.31
N ILE A 310 -17.55 -8.84 9.83
CA ILE A 310 -16.82 -8.61 11.09
C ILE A 310 -17.76 -7.98 12.11
N ASP A 311 -18.47 -6.97 11.65
CA ASP A 311 -19.46 -6.16 12.34
C ASP A 311 -20.88 -6.67 12.10
N TRP A 312 -21.74 -6.41 13.09
CA TRP A 312 -23.18 -6.59 13.03
C TRP A 312 -23.81 -5.25 12.75
N ASP A 313 -24.09 -4.97 11.48
CA ASP A 313 -24.93 -3.85 11.13
C ASP A 313 -26.40 -4.18 11.40
N ILE A 314 -27.02 -3.43 12.31
CA ILE A 314 -28.48 -3.48 12.52
C ILE A 314 -29.07 -2.09 12.33
N LEU A 315 -30.23 -1.98 11.69
CA LEU A 315 -31.01 -0.76 11.61
C LEU A 315 -32.06 -0.78 12.72
N ILE A 316 -32.12 0.27 13.55
CA ILE A 316 -33.13 0.39 14.60
C ILE A 316 -34.26 1.30 14.12
N HIS A 317 -35.51 0.91 14.38
CA HIS A 317 -36.66 1.77 14.07
C HIS A 317 -36.50 3.14 14.75
N PRO A 318 -36.75 4.28 14.06
CA PRO A 318 -36.54 5.62 14.60
C PRO A 318 -37.09 5.86 16.02
N ALA A 319 -38.33 5.44 16.27
CA ALA A 319 -38.98 5.56 17.58
C ALA A 319 -38.39 4.68 18.71
N ASP A 320 -37.55 3.69 18.41
CA ASP A 320 -36.99 2.75 19.39
C ASP A 320 -35.50 2.98 19.68
N GLN A 321 -34.87 3.96 19.01
CA GLN A 321 -33.41 4.15 19.02
C GLN A 321 -32.82 4.37 20.42
N LEU A 322 -33.35 5.32 21.20
CA LEU A 322 -32.84 5.61 22.54
C LEU A 322 -33.04 4.42 23.49
N ARG A 323 -34.22 3.79 23.43
CA ARG A 323 -34.53 2.58 24.20
C ARG A 323 -33.57 1.43 23.85
N ALA A 324 -33.23 1.25 22.58
CA ALA A 324 -32.26 0.24 22.15
C ALA A 324 -30.88 0.46 22.79
N LEU A 325 -30.39 1.70 22.83
CA LEU A 325 -29.11 1.99 23.48
C LEU A 325 -29.12 1.73 24.98
N GLU A 326 -30.21 2.11 25.66
CA GLU A 326 -30.38 1.82 27.09
C GLU A 326 -30.39 0.33 27.37
N VAL A 327 -31.10 -0.44 26.55
CA VAL A 327 -31.16 -1.90 26.65
C VAL A 327 -29.81 -2.54 26.37
N LEU A 328 -29.09 -2.11 25.32
CA LEU A 328 -27.73 -2.58 25.05
C LEU A 328 -26.79 -2.31 26.23
N LYS A 329 -26.88 -1.12 26.84
CA LYS A 329 -26.10 -0.78 28.04
C LYS A 329 -26.45 -1.68 29.23
N LYS A 330 -27.73 -1.91 29.50
CA LYS A 330 -28.20 -2.85 30.56
C LYS A 330 -27.70 -4.26 30.33
N GLU A 331 -27.63 -4.67 29.07
CA GLU A 331 -27.12 -5.97 28.63
C GLU A 331 -25.58 -6.03 28.54
N ASN A 332 -24.86 -5.10 29.17
CA ASN A 332 -23.40 -5.06 29.22
C ASN A 332 -22.71 -4.99 27.84
N TRP A 333 -23.37 -4.41 26.84
CA TRP A 333 -22.68 -4.01 25.61
C TRP A 333 -21.89 -2.73 25.88
N VAL A 334 -20.55 -2.81 25.74
CA VAL A 334 -19.64 -1.71 26.06
C VAL A 334 -19.23 -0.92 24.83
N THR A 335 -19.05 0.39 24.95
CA THR A 335 -18.53 1.23 23.87
C THR A 335 -17.02 1.43 24.04
N PRO A 336 -16.16 0.78 23.23
CA PRO A 336 -14.72 0.68 23.51
C PRO A 336 -13.93 1.97 23.24
N PHE A 337 -14.60 3.03 22.79
CA PHE A 337 -13.97 4.28 22.40
C PHE A 337 -14.46 5.52 23.15
N GLY A 338 -15.56 5.43 23.92
CA GLY A 338 -16.04 6.48 24.81
C GLY A 338 -16.27 7.86 24.19
N TYR A 339 -16.36 7.98 22.86
CA TYR A 339 -16.59 9.26 22.16
C TYR A 339 -18.01 9.32 21.60
N GLU A 340 -18.67 10.47 21.76
CA GLU A 340 -19.94 10.74 21.09
C GLU A 340 -19.70 10.99 19.59
N LEU A 341 -20.56 10.41 18.77
CA LEU A 341 -20.59 10.68 17.33
C LEU A 341 -21.53 11.87 17.07
N PRO A 342 -21.19 12.76 16.12
CA PRO A 342 -22.11 13.81 15.69
C PRO A 342 -23.47 13.24 15.29
N ASP A 343 -24.56 13.99 15.52
CA ASP A 343 -25.91 13.52 15.19
C ASP A 343 -26.10 13.19 13.71
N SER A 344 -25.33 13.84 12.84
CA SER A 344 -25.28 13.56 11.39
C SER A 344 -24.65 12.23 11.01
N HIS A 345 -24.07 11.48 11.96
CA HIS A 345 -23.58 10.12 11.68
C HIS A 345 -24.75 9.15 11.59
N HIS A 346 -24.71 8.29 10.59
CA HIS A 346 -25.77 7.33 10.32
C HIS A 346 -25.83 6.17 11.32
N HIS A 347 -24.80 5.98 12.15
CA HIS A 347 -24.75 4.98 13.22
C HIS A 347 -24.47 5.60 14.60
N PHE A 348 -24.89 4.89 15.64
CA PHE A 348 -24.45 5.12 17.01
C PHE A 348 -23.03 4.60 17.23
N GLN A 349 -22.50 4.76 18.45
CA GLN A 349 -21.20 4.21 18.80
C GLN A 349 -21.18 2.69 18.59
N LEU A 350 -20.01 2.15 18.24
CA LEU A 350 -19.77 0.71 18.20
C LEU A 350 -19.97 0.12 19.60
N HIS A 351 -20.76 -0.93 19.70
CA HIS A 351 -21.02 -1.69 20.91
C HIS A 351 -20.32 -3.04 20.84
N CYS A 352 -19.67 -3.47 21.92
CA CYS A 352 -18.90 -4.70 21.97
C CYS A 352 -19.37 -5.59 23.13
N LYS A 353 -19.50 -6.89 22.89
CA LYS A 353 -19.79 -7.89 23.93
C LYS A 353 -19.24 -9.25 23.49
N ASP A 354 -18.48 -9.93 24.33
CA ASP A 354 -17.97 -11.29 24.09
C ASP A 354 -17.26 -11.50 22.73
N GLY A 355 -16.58 -10.46 22.24
CA GLY A 355 -15.88 -10.48 20.94
C GLY A 355 -16.77 -10.21 19.72
N PHE A 356 -18.05 -9.89 19.91
CA PHE A 356 -18.96 -9.41 18.87
C PHE A 356 -18.97 -7.89 18.80
N TYR A 357 -19.06 -7.37 17.58
CA TYR A 357 -19.01 -5.94 17.26
C TYR A 357 -20.34 -5.53 16.66
N LEU A 358 -21.16 -4.81 17.43
CA LEU A 358 -22.49 -4.36 17.04
C LEU A 358 -22.45 -2.88 16.65
N GLU A 359 -22.89 -2.59 15.42
CA GLU A 359 -23.09 -1.23 14.91
C GLU A 359 -24.60 -0.96 14.80
N PRO A 360 -25.20 -0.25 15.77
CA PRO A 360 -26.60 0.15 15.69
C PRO A 360 -26.73 1.38 14.79
N HIS A 361 -27.48 1.27 13.71
CA HIS A 361 -27.72 2.32 12.71
C HIS A 361 -28.97 3.14 13.06
N LYS A 362 -28.83 4.46 13.01
CA LYS A 362 -29.92 5.46 13.06
C LYS A 362 -30.67 5.54 11.74
N MET A 363 -29.91 5.44 10.65
CA MET A 363 -30.37 5.48 9.27
C MET A 363 -29.47 4.57 8.43
N CYS A 364 -29.95 4.13 7.27
CA CYS A 364 -29.15 3.26 6.42
C CYS A 364 -27.95 4.03 5.82
N SER A 365 -26.74 3.44 5.87
CA SER A 365 -25.52 4.08 5.36
C SER A 365 -25.65 4.53 3.90
N HIS A 366 -25.36 5.82 3.62
CA HIS A 366 -25.41 6.44 2.29
C HIS A 366 -26.82 6.62 1.70
N PHE A 367 -27.81 6.73 2.60
CA PHE A 367 -29.19 7.13 2.32
C PHE A 367 -29.49 8.48 2.99
N ASP A 368 -28.50 9.39 3.05
CA ASP A 368 -28.60 10.66 3.79
C ASP A 368 -29.73 11.59 3.27
N ASN A 369 -30.22 11.34 2.05
CA ASN A 369 -31.31 12.06 1.40
C ASN A 369 -32.69 11.37 1.54
N VAL A 370 -32.78 10.26 2.26
CA VAL A 370 -34.01 9.50 2.47
C VAL A 370 -34.42 9.62 3.93
N ASP A 371 -35.69 9.92 4.17
CA ASP A 371 -36.22 9.96 5.52
C ASP A 371 -36.10 8.56 6.19
N PRO A 372 -35.55 8.45 7.41
CA PRO A 372 -35.36 7.15 8.06
C PRO A 372 -36.66 6.37 8.27
N LEU A 373 -37.79 7.04 8.50
CA LEU A 373 -39.08 6.38 8.67
C LEU A 373 -39.62 5.90 7.32
N GLU A 374 -39.45 6.70 6.26
CA GLU A 374 -39.78 6.28 4.89
C GLU A 374 -39.00 5.02 4.47
N PHE A 375 -37.69 4.97 4.75
CA PHE A 375 -36.89 3.76 4.52
C PHE A 375 -37.43 2.59 5.34
N TRP A 376 -37.74 2.82 6.63
CA TRP A 376 -38.24 1.79 7.52
C TRP A 376 -39.56 1.19 7.06
N GLN A 377 -40.46 1.99 6.47
CA GLN A 377 -41.73 1.52 5.92
C GLN A 377 -41.56 0.48 4.79
N GLN A 378 -40.38 0.42 4.15
CA GLN A 378 -40.06 -0.60 3.16
C GLN A 378 -39.60 -1.93 3.80
N CYS A 379 -39.28 -1.94 5.09
CA CYS A 379 -38.93 -3.14 5.84
C CYS A 379 -40.20 -3.87 6.28
N LYS A 380 -40.23 -5.20 6.12
CA LYS A 380 -41.38 -6.03 6.50
C LYS A 380 -41.10 -6.79 7.79
N PRO A 381 -42.07 -6.95 8.71
CA PRO A 381 -41.87 -7.80 9.87
C PRO A 381 -41.57 -9.23 9.43
N LEU A 382 -40.60 -9.88 10.09
CA LEU A 382 -40.21 -11.25 9.78
C LEU A 382 -41.29 -12.26 10.15
N ALA A 383 -41.99 -12.01 11.26
CA ALA A 383 -43.07 -12.81 11.78
C ALA A 383 -44.20 -11.90 12.27
N PRO A 384 -45.46 -12.38 12.31
CA PRO A 384 -46.56 -11.63 12.92
C PRO A 384 -46.19 -11.19 14.34
N ALA A 385 -46.36 -9.90 14.64
CA ALA A 385 -46.00 -9.28 15.92
C ALA A 385 -44.52 -9.36 16.36
N GLY A 386 -43.61 -9.89 15.53
CA GLY A 386 -42.19 -9.95 15.86
C GLY A 386 -41.48 -8.60 15.70
N MET A 387 -40.43 -8.39 16.49
CA MET A 387 -39.66 -7.15 16.45
C MET A 387 -38.63 -7.09 15.31
N GLU A 388 -38.15 -8.24 14.83
CA GLU A 388 -37.22 -8.30 13.71
C GLU A 388 -37.94 -8.04 12.38
N HIS A 389 -37.40 -7.12 11.59
CA HIS A 389 -37.85 -6.77 10.26
C HIS A 389 -36.79 -7.17 9.22
N VAL A 390 -37.23 -7.34 7.99
CA VAL A 390 -36.41 -7.74 6.85
C VAL A 390 -36.57 -6.78 5.69
N LEU A 391 -35.46 -6.58 4.99
CA LEU A 391 -35.44 -5.88 3.71
C LEU A 391 -36.06 -6.80 2.64
N SER A 392 -36.69 -6.20 1.63
CA SER A 392 -36.98 -6.92 0.39
C SER A 392 -35.70 -7.15 -0.41
N ASN A 393 -35.73 -8.03 -1.42
CA ASN A 393 -34.54 -8.29 -2.25
C ASN A 393 -34.13 -7.06 -3.08
N GLU A 394 -35.10 -6.25 -3.50
CA GLU A 394 -34.87 -4.97 -4.17
C GLU A 394 -34.13 -4.02 -3.23
N LEU A 395 -34.60 -3.87 -2.00
CA LEU A 395 -33.97 -2.99 -1.02
C LEU A 395 -32.57 -3.49 -0.62
N ARG A 396 -32.36 -4.81 -0.52
CA ARG A 396 -31.02 -5.40 -0.30
C ARG A 396 -30.05 -5.04 -1.42
N LEU A 397 -30.45 -5.19 -2.68
CA LEU A 397 -29.61 -4.81 -3.83
C LEU A 397 -29.28 -3.31 -3.80
N LEU A 398 -30.28 -2.47 -3.50
CA LEU A 398 -30.08 -1.03 -3.44
C LEU A 398 -29.12 -0.64 -2.31
N VAL A 399 -29.27 -1.22 -1.11
CA VAL A 399 -28.36 -1.02 0.03
C VAL A 399 -26.95 -1.50 -0.31
N LEU A 400 -26.80 -2.66 -0.96
CA LEU A 400 -25.51 -3.19 -1.38
C LEU A 400 -24.80 -2.24 -2.37
N THR A 401 -25.51 -1.77 -3.40
CA THR A 401 -24.93 -0.86 -4.40
C THR A 401 -24.63 0.52 -3.81
N ARG A 402 -25.48 1.06 -2.95
CA ARG A 402 -25.23 2.34 -2.26
C ARG A 402 -24.09 2.23 -1.27
N HIS A 403 -23.96 1.10 -0.55
CA HIS A 403 -22.81 0.86 0.30
C HIS A 403 -21.51 0.88 -0.50
N ALA A 404 -21.47 0.24 -1.67
CA ALA A 404 -20.31 0.31 -2.57
C ALA A 404 -20.04 1.76 -3.03
N ALA A 405 -21.07 2.46 -3.51
CA ALA A 405 -20.99 3.84 -3.98
C ALA A 405 -20.51 4.83 -2.90
N GLY A 406 -20.85 4.58 -1.64
CA GLY A 406 -20.57 5.45 -0.50
C GLY A 406 -19.10 5.78 -0.23
N ASN A 407 -18.18 4.89 -0.62
CA ASN A 407 -16.74 5.20 -0.65
C ASN A 407 -16.19 5.22 -2.08
N HIS A 408 -17.04 5.63 -3.01
CA HIS A 408 -16.80 5.71 -4.43
C HIS A 408 -16.34 4.37 -5.00
N TYR A 409 -17.00 3.28 -4.62
CA TYR A 409 -16.74 1.92 -5.10
C TYR A 409 -15.35 1.35 -4.77
N ARG A 410 -14.60 1.94 -3.82
CA ARG A 410 -13.19 1.53 -3.57
C ARG A 410 -13.01 0.42 -2.55
N HIS A 411 -13.87 0.31 -1.55
CA HIS A 411 -13.67 -0.60 -0.40
C HIS A 411 -14.28 -1.98 -0.62
N VAL A 412 -15.31 -2.12 -1.45
CA VAL A 412 -15.94 -3.41 -1.73
C VAL A 412 -15.27 -4.07 -2.95
N PRO A 413 -14.72 -5.29 -2.82
CA PRO A 413 -14.20 -6.02 -3.98
C PRO A 413 -15.32 -6.41 -4.94
N VAL A 414 -15.08 -6.29 -6.25
CA VAL A 414 -16.03 -6.71 -7.30
C VAL A 414 -16.52 -8.14 -7.11
N THR A 415 -15.64 -9.09 -6.81
CA THR A 415 -16.03 -10.50 -6.59
C THR A 415 -17.02 -10.68 -5.44
N LYS A 416 -16.94 -9.83 -4.41
CA LYS A 416 -17.86 -9.83 -3.27
C LYS A 416 -19.21 -9.23 -3.66
N LEU A 417 -19.20 -8.10 -4.38
CA LEU A 417 -20.40 -7.47 -4.93
C LEU A 417 -21.19 -8.44 -5.82
N LEU A 418 -20.50 -9.11 -6.74
CA LEU A 418 -21.11 -10.05 -7.68
C LEU A 418 -21.76 -11.24 -6.96
N LEU A 419 -21.05 -11.85 -6.00
CA LEU A 419 -21.60 -12.95 -5.20
C LEU A 419 -22.81 -12.51 -4.37
N ASP A 420 -22.69 -11.38 -3.67
CA ASP A 420 -23.78 -10.82 -2.86
C ASP A 420 -25.02 -10.57 -3.73
N SER A 421 -24.85 -9.91 -4.88
CA SER A 421 -25.94 -9.65 -5.84
C SER A 421 -26.54 -10.93 -6.41
N ALA A 422 -25.72 -11.92 -6.77
CA ALA A 422 -26.23 -13.15 -7.37
C ALA A 422 -27.07 -13.98 -6.41
N TYR A 423 -26.64 -14.14 -5.15
CA TYR A 423 -27.45 -14.85 -4.16
C TYR A 423 -28.75 -14.11 -3.81
N ILE A 424 -28.77 -12.77 -3.86
CA ILE A 424 -30.03 -12.03 -3.76
C ILE A 424 -30.93 -12.32 -4.98
N CYS A 425 -30.38 -12.28 -6.19
CA CYS A 425 -31.13 -12.54 -7.42
C CYS A 425 -31.72 -13.97 -7.49
N GLN A 426 -31.04 -14.97 -6.93
CA GLN A 426 -31.58 -16.34 -6.84
C GLN A 426 -32.87 -16.44 -6.02
N GLN A 427 -33.12 -15.47 -5.13
CA GLN A 427 -34.33 -15.41 -4.31
C GLN A 427 -35.48 -14.65 -4.99
N GLY A 428 -35.27 -14.19 -6.22
CA GLY A 428 -36.22 -13.40 -6.99
C GLY A 428 -36.13 -11.91 -6.67
N VAL A 429 -36.14 -11.08 -7.72
CA VAL A 429 -36.10 -9.61 -7.62
C VAL A 429 -37.17 -9.06 -8.54
N ASN A 430 -38.01 -8.17 -8.02
CA ASN A 430 -38.91 -7.35 -8.80
C ASN A 430 -38.14 -6.13 -9.34
N TRP A 431 -37.63 -6.25 -10.56
CA TRP A 431 -36.84 -5.19 -11.23
C TRP A 431 -37.60 -3.88 -11.38
N GLN A 432 -38.92 -3.93 -11.61
CA GLN A 432 -39.74 -2.72 -11.69
C GLN A 432 -39.85 -2.01 -10.34
N ALA A 433 -40.06 -2.76 -9.26
CA ALA A 433 -40.09 -2.19 -7.91
C ALA A 433 -38.73 -1.61 -7.51
N LEU A 434 -37.62 -2.28 -7.86
CA LEU A 434 -36.27 -1.74 -7.66
C LEU A 434 -36.05 -0.44 -8.43
N ARG A 435 -36.48 -0.37 -9.69
CA ARG A 435 -36.41 0.85 -10.51
C ARG A 435 -37.21 1.99 -9.88
N ASN A 436 -38.44 1.71 -9.45
CA ASN A 436 -39.29 2.68 -8.75
C ASN A 436 -38.63 3.21 -7.47
N LEU A 437 -37.97 2.35 -6.67
CA LEU A 437 -37.22 2.78 -5.49
C LEU A 437 -36.00 3.65 -5.85
N SER A 438 -35.24 3.24 -6.88
CA SER A 438 -34.11 4.02 -7.38
C SER A 438 -34.54 5.39 -7.89
N ASP A 439 -35.66 5.49 -8.61
CA ASP A 439 -36.18 6.76 -9.11
C ASP A 439 -36.71 7.64 -7.98
N ARG A 440 -37.51 7.05 -7.07
CA ARG A 440 -38.08 7.75 -5.90
C ARG A 440 -37.01 8.40 -5.02
N TRP A 441 -35.90 7.71 -4.78
CA TRP A 441 -34.83 8.20 -3.92
C TRP A 441 -33.66 8.83 -4.68
N ASN A 442 -33.84 9.04 -5.99
CA ASN A 442 -32.83 9.59 -6.88
C ASN A 442 -31.46 8.89 -6.77
N PHE A 443 -31.46 7.56 -6.84
CA PHE A 443 -30.27 6.73 -6.85
C PHE A 443 -30.00 6.14 -8.23
N PRO A 444 -28.71 5.83 -8.52
CA PRO A 444 -28.37 4.99 -9.66
C PRO A 444 -29.08 3.63 -9.56
N TYR A 445 -29.63 3.18 -10.69
CA TYR A 445 -30.34 1.91 -10.76
C TYR A 445 -29.37 0.74 -10.57
N SER A 446 -29.57 -0.05 -9.51
CA SER A 446 -28.65 -1.15 -9.14
C SER A 446 -28.51 -2.20 -10.23
N GLY A 447 -29.52 -2.39 -11.09
CA GLY A 447 -29.45 -3.32 -12.22
C GLY A 447 -28.31 -3.03 -13.19
N ASN A 448 -27.94 -1.75 -13.39
CA ASN A 448 -26.82 -1.37 -14.25
C ASN A 448 -25.48 -1.93 -13.71
N LEU A 449 -25.33 -2.07 -12.40
CA LEU A 449 -24.12 -2.64 -11.80
C LEU A 449 -24.00 -4.14 -12.07
N LEU A 450 -25.12 -4.87 -12.06
CA LEU A 450 -25.11 -6.29 -12.38
C LEU A 450 -24.83 -6.50 -13.88
N ALA A 451 -25.48 -5.69 -14.72
CA ALA A 451 -25.30 -5.73 -16.17
C ALA A 451 -23.90 -5.30 -16.64
N ALA A 452 -23.04 -4.76 -15.77
CA ALA A 452 -21.62 -4.54 -16.05
C ALA A 452 -20.79 -5.84 -16.15
N TRP A 453 -21.30 -6.97 -15.64
CA TRP A 453 -20.70 -8.31 -15.80
C TRP A 453 -21.68 -9.31 -16.41
N PRO A 454 -22.10 -9.12 -17.68
CA PRO A 454 -23.01 -10.03 -18.36
C PRO A 454 -22.42 -11.45 -18.48
N GLU A 455 -21.10 -11.60 -18.43
CA GLU A 455 -20.44 -12.90 -18.42
C GLU A 455 -20.64 -13.70 -17.12
N PHE A 456 -21.11 -13.07 -16.04
CA PHE A 456 -21.31 -13.67 -14.72
C PHE A 456 -22.78 -13.97 -14.42
N PHE A 457 -23.72 -13.18 -14.95
CA PHE A 457 -25.16 -13.34 -14.73
C PHE A 457 -25.83 -14.04 -15.92
N PRO A 458 -26.90 -14.83 -15.71
CA PRO A 458 -27.65 -15.43 -16.82
C PRO A 458 -28.19 -14.39 -17.79
N ALA A 459 -28.14 -14.65 -19.09
CA ALA A 459 -28.60 -13.71 -20.12
C ALA A 459 -30.05 -13.27 -19.93
N ARG A 460 -30.93 -14.20 -19.50
CA ARG A 460 -32.33 -13.91 -19.15
C ARG A 460 -32.45 -12.85 -18.05
N LEU A 461 -31.61 -12.94 -17.01
CA LEU A 461 -31.60 -11.96 -15.92
C LEU A 461 -31.23 -10.56 -16.44
N ILE A 462 -30.22 -10.49 -17.32
CA ILE A 462 -29.79 -9.21 -17.92
C ILE A 462 -30.89 -8.61 -18.81
N GLN A 463 -31.64 -9.44 -19.54
CA GLN A 463 -32.79 -9.00 -20.33
C GLN A 463 -33.90 -8.42 -19.44
N GLU A 464 -34.22 -9.08 -18.33
CA GLU A 464 -35.24 -8.63 -17.37
C GLU A 464 -34.85 -7.32 -16.67
N ILE A 465 -33.56 -7.09 -16.43
CA ILE A 465 -33.04 -5.86 -15.82
C ILE A 465 -33.32 -4.63 -16.68
N ALA A 466 -33.25 -4.78 -18.02
CA ALA A 466 -33.30 -3.71 -19.02
C ALA A 466 -32.34 -2.54 -18.66
N PRO A 467 -31.02 -2.78 -18.70
CA PRO A 467 -30.03 -1.83 -18.21
C PRO A 467 -29.82 -0.65 -19.18
N ASP A 468 -29.31 0.45 -18.64
CA ASP A 468 -28.78 1.56 -19.43
C ASP A 468 -27.35 1.24 -19.89
N GLU A 469 -27.13 1.17 -21.20
CA GLU A 469 -25.86 0.72 -21.79
C GLU A 469 -24.68 1.65 -21.45
N GLU A 470 -24.91 2.96 -21.42
CA GLU A 470 -23.87 3.94 -21.12
C GLU A 470 -23.44 3.83 -19.65
N GLN A 471 -24.42 3.73 -18.74
CA GLN A 471 -24.17 3.55 -17.32
C GLN A 471 -23.48 2.21 -17.04
N VAL A 472 -23.89 1.13 -17.70
CA VAL A 472 -23.22 -0.18 -17.63
C VAL A 472 -21.75 -0.08 -17.99
N LYS A 473 -21.44 0.58 -19.11
CA LYS A 473 -20.06 0.80 -19.56
C LYS A 473 -19.26 1.62 -18.55
N ASN A 474 -19.84 2.69 -18.03
CA ASN A 474 -19.20 3.56 -17.04
C ASN A 474 -18.88 2.79 -15.74
N ILE A 475 -19.83 2.00 -15.23
CA ILE A 475 -19.65 1.18 -14.02
C ILE A 475 -18.55 0.13 -14.23
N ARG A 476 -18.55 -0.58 -15.36
CA ARG A 476 -17.52 -1.58 -15.67
C ARG A 476 -16.13 -0.95 -15.73
N CYS A 477 -15.99 0.19 -16.40
CA CYS A 477 -14.75 0.96 -16.44
C CYS A 477 -14.29 1.37 -15.04
N LEU A 478 -15.18 1.93 -14.22
CA LEU A 478 -14.88 2.38 -12.86
C LEU A 478 -14.32 1.24 -12.00
N LEU A 479 -15.04 0.12 -11.95
CA LEU A 479 -14.71 -1.01 -11.07
C LEU A 479 -13.50 -1.84 -11.56
N ASN A 480 -13.21 -1.82 -12.87
CA ASN A 480 -11.93 -2.34 -13.37
C ASN A 480 -10.78 -1.42 -12.96
N PHE A 481 -10.97 -0.10 -13.08
CA PHE A 481 -9.97 0.89 -12.69
C PHE A 481 -9.68 0.88 -11.18
N GLN A 482 -10.68 0.55 -10.34
CA GLN A 482 -10.54 0.36 -8.89
C GLN A 482 -9.38 -0.61 -8.55
N GLN A 483 -9.15 -1.65 -9.36
CA GLN A 483 -8.10 -2.63 -9.11
C GLN A 483 -6.70 -2.00 -9.22
N ASP A 484 -6.53 -1.05 -10.14
CA ASP A 484 -5.29 -0.30 -10.31
C ASP A 484 -5.11 0.74 -9.19
N LEU A 485 -6.22 1.23 -8.62
CA LEU A 485 -6.22 2.18 -7.51
C LEU A 485 -6.01 1.59 -6.12
N LYS A 486 -5.97 0.26 -5.95
CA LYS A 486 -5.61 -0.34 -4.64
C LYS A 486 -4.21 0.06 -4.15
N LYS A 487 -3.40 0.68 -5.00
CA LYS A 487 -2.10 1.30 -4.68
C LYS A 487 -2.21 2.70 -4.09
N ILE A 488 -3.38 3.34 -4.21
CA ILE A 488 -3.65 4.69 -3.72
C ILE A 488 -4.12 4.62 -2.27
N HIS A 489 -3.44 5.34 -1.39
CA HIS A 489 -3.78 5.36 0.03
C HIS A 489 -5.13 6.05 0.26
N SER A 490 -5.94 5.62 1.24
CA SER A 490 -7.24 6.26 1.54
C SER A 490 -7.11 7.76 1.82
N THR A 491 -6.01 8.16 2.45
CA THR A 491 -5.61 9.56 2.69
C THR A 491 -5.37 10.36 1.40
N GLU A 492 -4.81 9.72 0.37
CA GLU A 492 -4.56 10.35 -0.93
C GLU A 492 -5.86 10.72 -1.65
N TRP A 493 -6.86 9.84 -1.59
CA TRP A 493 -8.20 10.16 -2.08
C TRP A 493 -8.83 11.31 -1.32
N LEU A 494 -8.83 11.25 0.02
CA LEU A 494 -9.47 12.24 0.88
C LEU A 494 -8.88 13.65 0.67
N MET A 495 -7.56 13.73 0.50
CA MET A 495 -6.84 14.99 0.28
C MET A 495 -7.06 15.59 -1.11
N ASN A 496 -7.42 14.77 -2.08
CA ASN A 496 -7.77 15.28 -3.38
C ASN A 496 -9.24 15.74 -3.42
N GLN A 497 -10.15 15.29 -2.53
CA GLN A 497 -11.59 15.63 -2.67
C GLN A 497 -11.74 17.16 -2.68
N ASP A 498 -12.68 17.70 -3.47
CA ASP A 498 -13.04 19.14 -3.51
C ASP A 498 -13.71 19.61 -2.20
N ARG A 499 -13.17 19.21 -1.05
CA ARG A 499 -13.60 19.64 0.27
C ARG A 499 -12.89 20.94 0.65
N GLY A 500 -13.25 22.03 -0.02
CA GLY A 500 -13.00 23.39 0.45
C GLY A 500 -11.57 23.68 0.95
N PRO A 501 -11.38 24.69 1.81
CA PRO A 501 -10.06 25.07 2.28
C PRO A 501 -9.40 23.95 3.11
N VAL A 502 -8.08 23.85 3.02
CA VAL A 502 -7.21 22.86 3.69
C VAL A 502 -7.41 22.84 5.23
N LEU A 503 -7.88 23.93 5.82
CA LEU A 503 -7.90 24.16 7.25
C LEU A 503 -8.95 23.30 8.01
N PRO A 504 -10.25 23.26 7.63
CA PRO A 504 -11.22 22.30 8.18
C PRO A 504 -10.75 20.84 8.19
N TYR A 505 -10.06 20.40 7.14
CA TYR A 505 -9.49 19.05 7.05
C TYR A 505 -8.39 18.82 8.08
N ILE A 506 -7.47 19.77 8.22
CA ILE A 506 -6.41 19.72 9.24
C ILE A 506 -7.02 19.69 10.64
N ILE A 507 -8.03 20.53 10.91
CA ILE A 507 -8.70 20.61 12.21
C ILE A 507 -9.38 19.27 12.56
N SER A 508 -10.12 18.66 11.62
CA SER A 508 -10.78 17.36 11.89
C SER A 508 -9.78 16.24 12.14
N HIS A 509 -8.64 16.25 11.44
CA HIS A 509 -7.58 15.26 11.63
C HIS A 509 -6.74 15.50 12.89
N ILE A 510 -6.61 16.74 13.36
CA ILE A 510 -6.01 17.02 14.67
C ILE A 510 -6.94 16.55 15.78
N LYS A 511 -8.25 16.82 15.66
CA LYS A 511 -9.27 16.35 16.61
C LYS A 511 -9.31 14.83 16.74
N SER A 512 -9.03 14.08 15.67
CA SER A 512 -8.97 12.61 15.69
C SER A 512 -7.67 12.02 16.22
N MET A 513 -6.62 12.82 16.42
CA MET A 513 -5.42 12.37 17.12
C MET A 513 -5.62 12.54 18.62
N GLN A 514 -6.50 11.74 19.23
CA GLN A 514 -6.57 11.66 20.68
C GLN A 514 -5.42 10.78 21.22
N PRO A 515 -4.90 11.05 22.44
CA PRO A 515 -3.82 10.26 23.01
C PRO A 515 -4.15 8.76 23.10
N SER A 516 -5.40 8.41 23.39
CA SER A 516 -5.90 7.03 23.44
C SER A 516 -5.77 6.30 22.10
N ILE A 517 -6.13 6.98 21.00
CA ILE A 517 -6.05 6.44 19.63
C ILE A 517 -4.59 6.21 19.24
N LEU A 518 -3.70 7.16 19.53
CA LEU A 518 -2.27 7.01 19.27
C LEU A 518 -1.65 5.89 20.10
N ARG A 519 -2.05 5.77 21.37
CA ARG A 519 -1.59 4.68 22.23
C ARG A 519 -1.97 3.32 21.66
N ARG A 520 -3.22 3.12 21.24
CA ARG A 520 -3.65 1.86 20.60
C ARG A 520 -2.95 1.63 19.26
N LYS A 521 -2.81 2.66 18.41
CA LYS A 521 -2.14 2.56 17.11
C LYS A 521 -0.68 2.12 17.21
N TYR A 522 0.01 2.59 18.25
CA TYR A 522 1.44 2.33 18.46
C TYR A 522 1.72 1.35 19.60
N ASN A 523 0.71 0.61 20.07
CA ASN A 523 0.79 -0.33 21.20
C ASN A 523 1.53 0.27 22.42
N LEU A 524 1.19 1.51 22.78
CA LEU A 524 1.71 2.18 23.98
C LEU A 524 0.78 1.88 25.17
N PRO A 525 1.32 1.88 26.41
CA PRO A 525 0.52 1.72 27.62
C PRO A 525 -0.62 2.75 27.71
N GLU A 526 -1.73 2.41 28.34
CA GLU A 526 -2.89 3.32 28.48
C GLU A 526 -2.55 4.60 29.27
N GLN A 527 -1.63 4.50 30.23
CA GLN A 527 -1.14 5.62 31.05
C GLN A 527 0.39 5.78 30.96
N GLY A 528 0.91 6.98 31.24
CA GLY A 528 2.36 7.26 31.20
C GLY A 528 2.95 7.40 29.79
N ALA A 529 4.26 7.23 29.63
CA ALA A 529 4.97 7.32 28.34
C ALA A 529 4.69 8.61 27.51
N TYR A 530 4.43 9.75 28.17
CA TYR A 530 4.00 11.00 27.53
C TYR A 530 4.96 11.50 26.46
N ILE A 531 6.27 11.36 26.68
CA ILE A 531 7.29 11.70 25.69
C ILE A 531 7.12 10.86 24.43
N ARG A 532 6.90 9.54 24.57
CA ARG A 532 6.68 8.65 23.41
C ARG A 532 5.39 9.00 22.68
N VAL A 533 4.32 9.30 23.40
CA VAL A 533 3.06 9.78 22.79
C VAL A 533 3.30 11.07 22.00
N GLY A 534 4.04 12.03 22.58
CA GLY A 534 4.44 13.27 21.89
C GLY A 534 5.27 13.02 20.63
N ILE A 535 6.23 12.09 20.68
CA ILE A 535 7.00 11.66 19.50
C ILE A 535 6.06 11.06 18.44
N MET A 536 5.08 10.24 18.85
CA MET A 536 4.12 9.64 17.92
C MET A 536 3.18 10.69 17.30
N TYR A 537 2.80 11.75 18.03
CA TYR A 537 2.08 12.89 17.45
C TYR A 537 2.88 13.56 16.34
N VAL A 538 4.14 13.93 16.63
CA VAL A 538 5.02 14.57 15.66
C VAL A 538 5.23 13.66 14.45
N TRP A 539 5.42 12.36 14.68
CA TRP A 539 5.54 11.37 13.62
C TRP A 539 4.29 11.32 12.73
N ASP A 540 3.09 11.16 13.31
CA ASP A 540 1.84 11.07 12.55
C ASP A 540 1.58 12.35 11.75
N MET A 541 1.83 13.51 12.36
CA MET A 541 1.74 14.82 11.70
C MET A 541 2.74 14.96 10.55
N SER A 542 3.99 14.52 10.75
CA SER A 542 5.03 14.59 9.72
C SER A 542 4.69 13.69 8.53
N VAL A 543 4.24 12.45 8.78
CA VAL A 543 3.81 11.54 7.71
C VAL A 543 2.64 12.14 6.93
N LYS A 544 1.61 12.68 7.62
CA LYS A 544 0.47 13.32 6.97
C LYS A 544 0.86 14.57 6.18
N ALA A 545 1.76 15.40 6.72
CA ALA A 545 2.26 16.60 6.04
C ALA A 545 3.06 16.24 4.78
N VAL A 546 3.89 15.20 4.83
CA VAL A 546 4.62 14.72 3.65
C VAL A 546 3.67 14.12 2.62
N LEU A 547 2.67 13.34 3.05
CA LEU A 547 1.61 12.85 2.16
C LEU A 547 0.86 14.03 1.50
N PHE A 548 0.46 15.03 2.28
CA PHE A 548 -0.17 16.25 1.78
C PHE A 548 0.68 16.97 0.72
N ALA A 549 1.95 17.23 1.04
CA ALA A 549 2.87 17.90 0.13
C ALA A 549 3.09 17.08 -1.15
N ARG A 550 3.24 15.75 -1.01
CA ARG A 550 3.34 14.84 -2.16
C ARG A 550 2.11 14.96 -3.06
N PHE A 551 0.90 14.98 -2.50
CA PHE A 551 -0.31 15.00 -3.31
C PHE A 551 -0.56 16.34 -3.98
N LYS A 552 -0.28 17.46 -3.30
CA LYS A 552 -0.38 18.79 -3.92
C LYS A 552 0.66 19.00 -5.02
N LEU A 553 1.85 18.43 -4.88
CA LEU A 553 2.94 18.60 -5.86
C LEU A 553 2.91 17.56 -6.99
N PHE A 554 2.31 16.39 -6.75
CA PHE A 554 2.26 15.26 -7.68
C PHE A 554 0.88 14.60 -7.64
N PRO A 555 -0.17 15.27 -8.15
CA PRO A 555 -1.49 14.67 -8.22
C PRO A 555 -1.44 13.40 -9.06
N HIS A 556 -2.03 12.32 -8.56
CA HIS A 556 -2.09 11.06 -9.29
C HIS A 556 -3.05 11.23 -10.48
N GLN A 557 -2.53 11.23 -11.71
CA GLN A 557 -3.33 11.48 -12.93
C GLN A 557 -4.56 10.58 -13.04
N GLY A 558 -4.48 9.32 -12.57
CA GLY A 558 -5.63 8.42 -12.56
C GLY A 558 -6.77 8.79 -11.59
N LEU A 559 -6.55 9.67 -10.61
CA LEU A 559 -7.58 10.02 -9.63
C LEU A 559 -8.65 10.96 -10.17
N GLU A 560 -8.26 11.91 -11.03
CA GLU A 560 -9.18 12.81 -11.70
C GLU A 560 -10.07 12.01 -12.65
N GLN A 561 -9.47 11.19 -13.50
CA GLN A 561 -10.20 10.26 -14.36
C GLN A 561 -11.17 9.36 -13.57
N TYR A 562 -10.76 8.83 -12.41
CA TYR A 562 -11.63 8.03 -11.57
C TYR A 562 -12.81 8.83 -11.00
N ARG A 563 -12.60 10.09 -10.63
CA ARG A 563 -13.68 10.96 -10.15
C ARG A 563 -14.67 11.27 -11.23
N ASP A 564 -14.19 11.58 -12.43
CA ASP A 564 -15.06 11.83 -13.57
C ASP A 564 -15.92 10.60 -13.85
N MET A 565 -15.38 9.39 -13.69
CA MET A 565 -16.17 8.15 -13.79
C MET A 565 -17.22 8.02 -12.67
N VAL A 566 -16.85 8.29 -11.41
CA VAL A 566 -17.79 8.27 -10.28
C VAL A 566 -18.91 9.29 -10.50
N ASP A 567 -18.54 10.51 -10.87
CA ASP A 567 -19.44 11.61 -11.15
C ASP A 567 -20.37 11.29 -12.31
N LYS A 568 -19.91 10.67 -13.39
CA LYS A 568 -20.78 10.21 -14.49
C LYS A 568 -21.83 9.19 -14.03
N ILE A 569 -21.47 8.32 -13.09
CA ILE A 569 -22.39 7.31 -12.55
C ILE A 569 -23.36 7.93 -11.55
N GLU A 570 -22.92 8.91 -10.75
CA GLU A 570 -23.72 9.50 -9.67
C GLU A 570 -24.49 10.79 -10.05
N LYS A 571 -24.04 11.55 -11.06
CA LYS A 571 -24.63 12.86 -11.45
C LYS A 571 -25.71 12.75 -12.53
N ASP A 572 -25.78 11.66 -13.29
CA ASP A 572 -26.70 11.51 -14.44
C ASP A 572 -28.21 11.58 -14.09
N LYS A 573 -28.57 11.66 -12.79
CA LYS A 573 -29.93 11.94 -12.31
C LYS A 573 -30.09 13.18 -11.41
N LYS A 574 -29.03 13.95 -11.15
CA LYS A 574 -29.17 15.24 -10.43
C LYS A 574 -29.52 16.41 -11.36
N SER A 575 -29.42 16.21 -12.67
CA SER A 575 -29.63 17.21 -13.73
C SER A 575 -30.94 17.03 -14.53
N LYS A 576 -31.75 16.02 -14.21
CA LYS A 576 -33.14 15.86 -14.64
C LYS A 576 -34.03 15.97 -13.41
#